data_AF-A0A212JAY3-F1
#
_entry.id   AF-A0A212JAY3-F1
#
_cell.length_a   1.000
_cell.length_b   1.000
_cell.length_c   1.000
_cell.angle_alpha   90.00
_cell.angle_beta   90.00
_cell.angle_gamma   90.00
#
_symmetry.space_group_name_H-M   'P 1'
#
loop_
_entity.id
_entity.type
_entity.pdbx_description
1 polymer ?
#
loop_
_entity_poly.entity_id
_entity_poly.type
_entity_poly.pdbx_seq_one_letter_code
_entity_poly.pdbx_strand_id
1 'polypeptide(L)'
;MKTGTILELLEDALKGGRRSRREREIQDLVDKLAAKEKKLLARLAEPLDADEIAALNLKLQVNRAHQRKAAAALDSWALSDDVPEPTPDEPKA
;
A
#
# COMPACT_ATOMS: atom_id res chain seq x y z
N MET A 1 4.71 -4.42 -20.85
CA MET A 1 4.44 -3.91 -19.49
C MET A 1 4.89 -4.98 -18.51
N LYS A 2 5.88 -4.71 -17.66
CA LYS A 2 6.23 -5.66 -16.59
C LYS A 2 5.11 -5.58 -15.56
N THR A 3 4.31 -6.63 -15.44
CA THR A 3 3.28 -6.75 -14.42
C THR A 3 3.98 -6.94 -13.08
N GLY A 4 4.37 -5.84 -12.43
CA GLY A 4 4.93 -5.89 -11.08
C GLY A 4 3.93 -6.48 -10.10
N THR A 5 4.42 -7.18 -9.08
CA THR A 5 3.54 -7.69 -8.03
C THR A 5 2.90 -6.51 -7.27
N ILE A 6 1.73 -6.71 -6.64
CA ILE A 6 1.06 -5.66 -5.83
C ILE A 6 2.03 -5.05 -4.79
N LEU A 7 2.94 -5.88 -4.25
CA LEU A 7 3.93 -5.46 -3.27
C LEU A 7 4.99 -4.54 -3.88
N GLU A 8 5.54 -4.90 -5.05
CA GLU A 8 6.50 -4.07 -5.79
C GLU A 8 5.89 -2.72 -6.18
N LEU A 9 4.67 -2.73 -6.71
CA LEU A 9 3.95 -1.51 -7.08
C LEU A 9 3.72 -0.60 -5.87
N LEU A 10 3.40 -1.18 -4.70
CA LEU A 10 3.23 -0.41 -3.48
C LEU A 10 4.55 0.19 -3.00
N GLU A 11 5.66 -0.57 -3.04
CA GLU A 11 6.96 -0.04 -2.67
C GLU A 11 7.41 1.11 -3.57
N ASP A 12 7.16 1.02 -4.86
CA ASP A 12 7.48 2.08 -5.82
C ASP A 12 6.57 3.30 -5.63
N ALA A 13 5.27 3.08 -5.40
CA ALA A 13 4.32 4.12 -5.03
C ALA A 13 4.62 4.78 -3.67
N LEU A 14 5.49 4.19 -2.84
CA LEU A 14 6.02 4.79 -1.60
C LEU A 14 7.34 5.56 -1.78
N LYS A 15 8.17 5.28 -2.81
CA LYS A 15 9.49 5.91 -3.07
C LYS A 15 9.60 7.36 -3.67
N GLY A 16 8.94 7.76 -4.77
CA GLY A 16 8.73 9.19 -5.14
C GLY A 16 7.55 9.51 -6.09
N GLY A 17 7.10 10.78 -6.18
CA GLY A 17 6.03 11.24 -7.11
C GLY A 17 5.11 12.37 -6.59
N ARG A 18 4.17 12.87 -7.42
CA ARG A 18 3.15 13.87 -7.02
C ARG A 18 2.16 13.27 -6.02
N ARG A 19 1.93 13.96 -4.90
CA ARG A 19 1.18 13.48 -3.71
C ARG A 19 -0.24 12.98 -4.00
N SER A 20 -1.09 13.77 -4.66
CA SER A 20 -2.50 13.41 -4.92
C SER A 20 -2.73 12.23 -5.87
N ARG A 21 -1.74 11.93 -6.72
CA ARG A 21 -1.76 10.73 -7.58
C ARG A 21 -1.29 9.50 -6.80
N ARG A 22 -0.28 9.67 -5.95
CA ARG A 22 0.26 8.64 -5.05
C ARG A 22 -0.74 8.16 -4.03
N GLU A 23 -1.45 9.08 -3.38
CA GLU A 23 -2.41 8.74 -2.34
C GLU A 23 -3.50 7.80 -2.88
N ARG A 24 -4.07 8.16 -4.04
CA ARG A 24 -5.03 7.31 -4.76
C ARG A 24 -4.42 5.97 -5.17
N GLU A 25 -3.20 5.97 -5.70
CA GLU A 25 -2.52 4.73 -6.12
C GLU A 25 -2.21 3.80 -4.93
N ILE A 26 -1.75 4.36 -3.80
CA ILE A 26 -1.50 3.61 -2.57
C ILE A 26 -2.82 3.09 -1.99
N GLN A 27 -3.88 3.90 -1.97
CA GLN A 27 -5.20 3.46 -1.50
C GLN A 27 -5.73 2.30 -2.34
N ASP A 28 -5.68 2.40 -3.68
CA ASP A 28 -6.05 1.32 -4.59
C ASP A 28 -5.25 0.03 -4.34
N LEU A 29 -3.95 0.16 -4.04
CA LEU A 29 -3.08 -0.97 -3.73
C LEU A 29 -3.38 -1.57 -2.35
N VAL A 30 -3.72 -0.74 -1.35
CA VAL A 30 -4.16 -1.19 -0.01
C VAL A 30 -5.47 -1.99 -0.12
N ASP A 31 -6.42 -1.52 -0.92
CA ASP A 31 -7.69 -2.23 -1.13
C ASP A 31 -7.47 -3.59 -1.82
N LYS A 32 -6.57 -3.64 -2.80
CA LYS A 32 -6.16 -4.91 -3.44
C LYS A 32 -5.46 -5.85 -2.45
N LEU A 33 -4.65 -5.32 -1.54
CA LEU A 33 -4.01 -6.10 -0.47
C LEU A 33 -5.04 -6.64 0.53
N ALA A 34 -6.06 -5.86 0.89
CA ALA A 34 -7.17 -6.29 1.75
C ALA A 34 -8.00 -7.41 1.10
N ALA A 35 -8.29 -7.28 -0.20
CA ALA A 35 -8.94 -8.34 -0.96
C ALA A 35 -8.09 -9.62 -1.01
N LYS A 36 -6.76 -9.48 -1.16
CA LYS A 36 -5.83 -10.61 -1.13
C LYS A 36 -5.78 -11.27 0.26
N GLU A 37 -5.78 -10.48 1.33
CA GLU A 37 -5.84 -10.99 2.70
C GLU A 37 -7.10 -11.82 2.92
N LYS A 38 -8.27 -11.31 2.52
CA LYS A 38 -9.54 -12.05 2.63
C LYS A 38 -9.47 -13.41 1.91
N LYS A 39 -8.85 -13.48 0.73
CA LYS A 39 -8.64 -14.73 -0.01
C LYS A 39 -7.69 -15.70 0.72
N LEU A 40 -6.60 -15.19 1.29
CA LEU A 40 -5.66 -16.01 2.06
C LEU A 40 -6.32 -16.58 3.33
N LEU A 41 -7.11 -15.76 4.02
CA LEU A 41 -7.89 -16.20 5.20
C LEU A 41 -8.95 -17.25 4.83
N ALA A 42 -9.62 -17.08 3.69
CA ALA A 42 -10.57 -18.08 3.20
C ALA A 42 -9.88 -19.42 2.90
N ARG A 43 -8.70 -19.41 2.26
CA ARG A 43 -7.93 -20.65 2.01
C ARG A 43 -7.44 -21.29 3.31
N LEU A 44 -7.06 -20.49 4.32
CA LEU A 44 -6.67 -20.99 5.64
C LEU A 44 -7.82 -21.66 6.42
N ALA A 45 -9.07 -21.42 6.04
CA ALA A 45 -10.24 -22.08 6.64
C ALA A 45 -10.53 -23.46 6.02
N GLU A 46 -9.84 -23.84 4.94
CA GLU A 46 -9.96 -25.14 4.31
C GLU A 46 -9.02 -26.17 4.98
N PRO A 47 -9.25 -27.48 4.77
CA PRO A 47 -8.30 -28.51 5.18
C PRO A 47 -6.97 -28.31 4.43
N LEU A 48 -5.89 -28.19 5.20
CA LEU A 48 -4.54 -27.92 4.73
C LEU A 48 -3.55 -28.75 5.53
N ASP A 49 -2.43 -29.08 4.92
CA ASP A 49 -1.30 -29.62 5.68
C ASP A 49 -0.52 -28.51 6.43
N ALA A 50 0.40 -28.94 7.30
CA ALA A 50 1.16 -28.02 8.15
C ALA A 50 2.06 -27.06 7.33
N ASP A 51 2.61 -27.53 6.21
CA ASP A 51 3.50 -26.75 5.36
C ASP A 51 2.71 -25.68 4.57
N GLU A 52 1.52 -26.05 4.07
CA GLU A 52 0.58 -25.13 3.43
C GLU A 52 0.12 -24.04 4.40
N ILE A 53 -0.21 -24.40 5.65
CA ILE A 53 -0.59 -23.45 6.70
C ILE A 53 0.56 -22.49 6.99
N ALA A 54 1.79 -23.00 7.15
CA ALA A 54 2.97 -22.17 7.39
C ALA A 54 3.22 -21.20 6.23
N ALA A 55 3.12 -21.66 4.99
CA ALA A 55 3.30 -20.84 3.80
C ALA A 55 2.23 -19.75 3.66
N LEU A 56 0.96 -20.07 3.96
CA LEU A 56 -0.13 -19.09 3.92
C LEU A 56 -0.02 -18.06 5.04
N ASN A 57 0.36 -18.48 6.25
CA ASN A 57 0.62 -17.56 7.37
C ASN A 57 1.76 -16.60 7.05
N LEU A 58 2.85 -17.07 6.44
CA LEU A 58 3.93 -16.20 5.99
C LEU A 58 3.43 -15.17 4.96
N LYS A 59 2.65 -15.60 3.97
CA LYS A 59 2.04 -14.69 2.98
C LYS A 59 1.13 -13.65 3.63
N LEU A 60 0.37 -14.05 4.65
CA LEU A 60 -0.52 -13.17 5.42
C LEU A 60 0.27 -12.13 6.22
N GLN A 61 1.34 -12.55 6.90
CA GLN A 61 2.21 -11.65 7.64
C GLN A 61 2.86 -10.60 6.74
N VAL A 62 3.38 -11.00 5.59
CA VAL A 62 3.93 -10.09 4.58
C VAL A 62 2.85 -9.10 4.14
N ASN A 63 1.66 -9.58 3.75
CA ASN A 63 0.55 -8.72 3.32
C ASN A 63 0.22 -7.64 4.36
N ARG A 64 0.05 -8.02 5.63
CA ARG A 64 -0.24 -7.10 6.74
C ARG A 64 0.88 -6.10 7.01
N ALA A 65 2.14 -6.50 6.87
CA ALA A 65 3.26 -5.58 7.02
C ALA A 65 3.21 -4.46 5.97
N HIS A 66 2.88 -4.80 4.72
CA HIS A 66 2.74 -3.83 3.64
C HIS A 66 1.53 -2.91 3.82
N GLN A 67 0.37 -3.43 4.23
CA GLN A 67 -0.79 -2.59 4.55
C GLN A 67 -0.50 -1.61 5.68
N ARG A 68 0.17 -2.04 6.77
CA ARG A 68 0.57 -1.13 7.86
C ARG A 68 1.52 -0.04 7.39
N LYS A 69 2.50 -0.39 6.54
CA LYS A 69 3.43 0.58 5.96
C LYS A 69 2.71 1.61 5.07
N ALA A 70 1.75 1.15 4.28
CA ALA A 70 0.93 2.01 3.43
C ALA A 70 0.05 2.95 4.25
N ALA A 71 -0.66 2.42 5.26
CA ALA A 71 -1.48 3.22 6.17
C ALA A 71 -0.65 4.30 6.87
N ALA A 72 0.52 3.95 7.42
CA ALA A 72 1.40 4.93 8.06
C ALA A 72 1.89 6.03 7.10
N ALA A 73 2.08 5.71 5.81
CA ALA A 73 2.45 6.72 4.81
C ALA A 73 1.28 7.66 4.48
N LEU A 74 0.07 7.12 4.34
CA LEU A 74 -1.15 7.90 4.12
C LEU A 74 -1.45 8.81 5.32
N ASP A 75 -1.38 8.28 6.55
CA ASP A 75 -1.59 9.04 7.79
C ASP A 75 -0.55 10.17 7.94
N SER A 76 0.73 9.87 7.67
CA SER A 76 1.81 10.87 7.70
C SER A 76 1.56 12.01 6.72
N TRP A 77 1.06 11.71 5.52
CA TRP A 77 0.68 12.74 4.55
C TRP A 77 -0.54 13.51 5.03
N ALA A 78 -1.62 12.86 5.48
CA ALA A 78 -2.80 13.55 6.00
C ALA A 78 -2.47 14.56 7.13
N LEU A 79 -1.45 14.27 7.94
CA LEU A 79 -0.94 15.17 8.98
C LEU A 79 0.01 16.27 8.46
N SER A 80 0.53 16.13 7.24
CA SER A 80 1.41 17.08 6.56
C SER A 80 0.67 18.07 5.64
N ASP A 81 -0.66 18.16 5.71
CA ASP A 81 -1.47 19.13 4.94
C ASP A 81 -1.35 20.58 5.44
N ASP A 82 -0.55 20.84 6.49
CA ASP A 82 -0.28 22.21 7.00
C ASP A 82 0.91 22.91 6.29
N VAL A 83 1.37 22.40 5.14
CA VAL A 83 2.32 23.12 4.29
C VAL A 83 1.57 23.67 3.08
N PRO A 84 1.24 24.97 3.06
CA PRO A 84 0.63 25.57 1.88
C PRO A 84 1.52 25.30 0.67
N GLU A 85 0.92 24.88 -0.44
CA GLU A 85 1.64 24.82 -1.72
C GLU A 85 2.29 26.20 -1.95
N PRO A 86 3.57 26.26 -2.36
CA PRO A 86 4.18 27.54 -2.69
C PRO A 86 3.34 28.17 -3.80
N THR A 87 2.69 29.28 -3.49
CA THR A 87 1.99 30.10 -4.49
C THR A 87 2.99 30.42 -5.60
N PRO A 88 2.62 30.25 -6.89
CA PRO A 88 3.52 30.53 -8.00
C PRO A 88 4.02 31.97 -7.87
N ASP A 89 5.33 32.16 -7.99
CA ASP A 89 6.02 33.45 -7.88
C ASP A 89 5.16 34.58 -8.46
N GLU A 90 4.71 35.49 -7.59
CA GLU A 90 4.16 36.76 -8.04
C GLU A 90 5.26 37.46 -8.87
N PRO A 91 4.96 37.94 -10.09
CA PRO A 91 5.93 38.71 -10.83
C PRO A 91 6.24 39.97 -10.04
N LYS A 92 7.50 40.14 -9.65
CA LYS A 92 7.99 41.41 -9.09
C LYS A 92 7.72 42.51 -10.12
N ALA A 93 6.73 43.35 -9.83
CA ALA A 93 6.49 44.62 -10.52
C ALA A 93 7.48 45.69 -10.03
#